data_AF-A0AA50KUH8-F1
#
_entry.id   AF-A0AA50KUH8-F1
#
_cell.length_a   1.000
_cell.length_b   1.000
_cell.length_c   1.000
_cell.angle_alpha   90.00
_cell.angle_beta   90.00
_cell.angle_gamma   90.00
#
_symmetry.space_group_name_H-M   'P 1'
#
loop_
_entity.id
_entity.type
_entity.pdbx_description
1 polymer ?
#
loop_
_entity_poly.entity_id
_entity_poly.type
_entity_poly.pdbx_seq_one_letter_code
_entity_poly.pdbx_strand_id
1 'polypeptide(L)'
;MIENKEKLINIIYKIHISEKVNNIIKKYNAVVLKVIKKANKINIKKAIQQIFEVKVISIKTLLVKGKKFKINKNNYSYHKNWKKAYIFFEKKKKFGSIIDI
;
A
#
# COMPACT_ATOMS: atom_id res chain seq x y z
N MET A 1 25.58 -5.33 10.11
CA MET A 1 24.47 -5.51 9.15
C MET A 1 23.10 -5.45 9.87
N ILE A 2 22.74 -4.30 10.46
CA ILE A 2 21.59 -4.19 11.40
C ILE A 2 20.59 -3.05 11.04
N GLU A 3 20.84 -2.20 10.05
CA GLU A 3 19.97 -1.05 9.71
C GLU A 3 18.64 -1.35 8.97
N ASN A 4 18.28 -2.60 8.73
CA ASN A 4 17.13 -2.90 7.85
C ASN A 4 15.75 -2.88 8.52
N LYS A 5 15.67 -2.91 9.86
CA LYS A 5 14.39 -3.02 10.59
C LYS A 5 13.60 -1.71 10.60
N GLU A 6 14.25 -0.59 10.90
CA GLU A 6 13.62 0.75 10.91
C GLU A 6 13.10 1.14 9.52
N LYS A 7 13.89 0.83 8.47
CA LYS A 7 13.48 1.04 7.08
C LYS A 7 12.24 0.24 6.68
N LEU A 8 12.01 -0.93 7.28
CA LEU A 8 10.82 -1.76 7.00
C LEU A 8 9.55 -1.17 7.60
N ILE A 9 9.64 -0.55 8.79
CA ILE A 9 8.49 0.05 9.49
C ILE A 9 7.93 1.22 8.68
N ASN A 10 8.79 2.08 8.13
CA ASN A 10 8.34 3.30 7.43
C ASN A 10 7.76 3.06 6.02
N ILE A 11 7.58 1.81 5.55
CA ILE A 11 7.15 1.51 4.18
C ILE A 11 5.68 1.86 3.91
N ILE A 12 4.82 1.75 4.91
CA ILE A 12 3.37 1.86 4.78
C ILE A 12 2.92 3.27 5.19
N TYR A 13 2.18 3.96 4.33
CA TYR A 13 1.65 5.28 4.67
C TYR A 13 0.20 5.22 5.16
N LYS A 14 -0.69 4.62 4.37
CA LYS A 14 -2.12 4.53 4.68
C LYS A 14 -2.85 3.51 3.84
N ILE A 15 -4.04 3.12 4.28
CA ILE A 15 -5.00 2.35 3.49
C ILE A 15 -5.56 3.23 2.37
N HIS A 16 -5.72 2.67 1.18
CA HIS A 16 -6.32 3.34 0.04
C HIS A 16 -7.75 2.87 -0.14
N ILE A 17 -8.71 3.78 0.05
CA ILE A 17 -10.14 3.48 -0.03
C ILE A 17 -10.68 4.02 -1.37
N SER A 18 -11.45 3.19 -2.06
CA SER A 18 -12.28 3.55 -3.23
C SER A 18 -13.28 2.42 -3.49
N GLU A 19 -14.31 2.66 -4.30
CA GLU A 19 -15.29 1.61 -4.68
C GLU A 19 -14.61 0.37 -5.27
N LYS A 20 -13.66 0.58 -6.20
CA LYS A 20 -12.87 -0.51 -6.78
C LYS A 20 -12.10 -1.29 -5.71
N VAL A 21 -11.52 -0.59 -4.75
CA VAL A 21 -10.81 -1.25 -3.63
C VAL A 21 -11.80 -2.04 -2.78
N ASN A 22 -12.96 -1.48 -2.46
CA ASN A 22 -13.99 -2.15 -1.68
C ASN A 22 -14.46 -3.44 -2.37
N ASN A 23 -14.68 -3.40 -3.69
CA ASN A 23 -15.01 -4.59 -4.48
C ASN A 23 -13.91 -5.65 -4.43
N ILE A 24 -12.63 -5.24 -4.42
CA ILE A 24 -11.51 -6.18 -4.31
C ILE A 24 -11.44 -6.81 -2.92
N ILE A 25 -11.64 -6.02 -1.85
CA ILE A 25 -11.67 -6.52 -0.46
C ILE A 25 -12.84 -7.49 -0.26
N LYS A 26 -14.00 -7.23 -0.88
CA LYS A 26 -15.17 -8.11 -0.81
C LYS A 26 -14.97 -9.43 -1.57
N LYS A 27 -14.41 -9.35 -2.80
CA LYS A 27 -14.21 -10.52 -3.67
C LYS A 27 -13.00 -11.37 -3.28
N TYR A 28 -11.97 -10.74 -2.75
CA TYR A 28 -10.70 -11.38 -2.40
C TYR A 28 -10.30 -10.98 -0.99
N ASN A 29 -9.64 -11.87 -0.25
CA ASN A 29 -9.02 -11.51 1.03
C ASN A 29 -7.77 -10.65 0.78
N ALA A 30 -7.98 -9.38 0.46
CA ALA A 30 -6.95 -8.47 -0.02
C ALA A 30 -7.13 -7.07 0.56
N VAL A 31 -6.04 -6.31 0.63
CA VAL A 31 -6.03 -4.90 1.07
C VAL A 31 -5.21 -4.07 0.08
N VAL A 32 -5.56 -2.79 -0.04
CA VAL A 32 -4.84 -1.86 -0.90
C VAL A 32 -4.24 -0.74 -0.07
N LEU A 33 -2.92 -0.59 -0.16
CA LEU A 33 -2.14 0.37 0.62
C LEU A 33 -1.44 1.38 -0.29
N LYS A 34 -1.27 2.59 0.23
CA LYS A 34 -0.30 3.57 -0.27
C LYS A 34 1.03 3.31 0.45
N VAL A 35 2.07 3.03 -0.33
CA VAL A 35 3.41 2.67 0.17
C VAL A 35 4.50 3.61 -0.37
N ILE A 36 5.68 3.55 0.23
CA ILE A 36 6.88 4.26 -0.24
C ILE A 36 7.15 3.92 -1.72
N LYS A 37 7.41 4.95 -2.54
CA LYS A 37 7.69 4.80 -3.98
C LYS A 37 8.86 3.85 -4.26
N LYS A 38 9.95 3.98 -3.49
CA LYS A 38 11.18 3.19 -3.60
C LYS A 38 11.06 1.75 -3.04
N ALA A 39 9.94 1.38 -2.41
CA ALA A 39 9.82 0.07 -1.78
C ALA A 39 9.67 -1.08 -2.80
N ASN A 40 10.46 -2.14 -2.63
CA ASN A 40 10.35 -3.38 -3.39
C ASN A 40 9.27 -4.30 -2.81
N LYS A 41 8.74 -5.23 -3.62
CA LYS A 41 7.71 -6.19 -3.18
C LYS A 41 8.15 -7.03 -1.98
N ILE A 42 9.42 -7.43 -1.94
CA ILE A 42 10.01 -8.19 -0.83
C ILE A 42 9.94 -7.40 0.47
N ASN A 43 10.27 -6.11 0.43
CA ASN A 43 10.27 -5.25 1.61
C ASN A 43 8.84 -4.98 2.09
N ILE A 44 7.90 -4.74 1.16
CA ILE A 44 6.47 -4.57 1.49
C ILE A 44 5.93 -5.85 2.15
N LYS A 45 6.29 -7.03 1.63
CA LYS A 45 5.90 -8.33 2.21
C LYS A 45 6.40 -8.46 3.65
N LYS A 46 7.71 -8.26 3.86
CA LYS A 46 8.33 -8.35 5.19
C LYS A 46 7.69 -7.38 6.18
N ALA A 47 7.50 -6.12 5.79
CA ALA A 47 6.89 -5.11 6.64
C ALA A 47 5.46 -5.47 7.07
N ILE A 48 4.61 -5.90 6.13
CA ILE A 48 3.23 -6.28 6.44
C ILE A 48 3.17 -7.53 7.32
N GLN A 49 4.01 -8.53 7.05
CA GLN A 49 4.07 -9.75 7.85
C GLN A 49 4.54 -9.46 9.28
N GLN A 50 5.47 -8.53 9.46
CA GLN A 50 5.99 -8.14 10.78
C GLN A 50 5.01 -7.27 11.57
N ILE A 51 4.39 -6.27 10.93
CA ILE A 51 3.51 -5.31 11.62
C ILE A 51 2.17 -5.95 11.99
N PHE A 52 1.63 -6.79 11.12
CA PHE A 52 0.26 -7.32 11.26
C PHE A 52 0.22 -8.81 11.57
N GLU A 53 1.37 -9.50 11.65
CA GLU A 53 1.45 -10.94 11.96
C GLU A 53 0.55 -11.82 11.06
N VAL A 54 0.39 -11.40 9.81
CA VAL A 54 -0.42 -12.07 8.78
C VAL A 54 0.45 -12.70 7.70
N LYS A 55 -0.03 -13.77 7.07
CA LYS A 55 0.66 -14.41 5.95
C LYS A 55 0.19 -13.84 4.61
N VAL A 56 1.14 -13.26 3.87
CA VAL A 56 0.91 -12.67 2.55
C VAL A 56 1.18 -13.70 1.45
N ILE A 57 0.19 -13.94 0.59
CA ILE A 57 0.33 -14.81 -0.60
C ILE A 57 1.08 -14.05 -1.69
N SER A 58 0.51 -12.94 -2.15
CA SER A 58 1.02 -12.22 -3.31
C SER A 58 0.84 -10.71 -3.18
N ILE A 59 1.71 -9.97 -3.88
CA ILE A 59 1.68 -8.50 -3.90
C ILE A 59 1.77 -8.02 -5.35
N LYS A 60 0.83 -7.16 -5.74
CA LYS A 60 0.86 -6.42 -7.00
C LYS A 60 1.05 -4.95 -6.69
N THR A 61 2.03 -4.32 -7.33
CA THR A 61 2.35 -2.90 -7.11
C THR A 61 2.26 -2.14 -8.41
N LEU A 62 1.80 -0.89 -8.35
CA LEU A 62 1.82 0.04 -9.48
C LEU A 62 2.23 1.44 -9.01
N LEU A 63 2.80 2.22 -9.92
CA LEU A 63 3.13 3.62 -9.68
C LEU A 63 2.00 4.51 -10.19
N VAL A 64 1.36 5.25 -9.29
CA VAL A 64 0.35 6.25 -9.63
C VAL A 64 1.06 7.58 -9.88
N LYS A 65 0.92 8.11 -11.10
CA LYS A 65 1.41 9.44 -11.44
C LYS A 65 0.53 10.51 -10.78
N GLY A 66 1.17 11.54 -10.24
CA GLY A 66 0.45 12.69 -9.70
C GLY A 66 -0.19 13.50 -10.82
N LYS A 67 -1.40 14.00 -10.57
CA LYS A 67 -2.13 14.85 -11.52
C LYS A 67 -1.40 16.20 -11.64
N LYS A 68 -1.33 16.72 -12.87
CA LYS A 68 -0.86 18.08 -13.16
C LYS A 68 -1.94 19.06 -12.69
N PHE A 69 -1.55 20.09 -11.96
CA PHE A 69 -2.43 21.20 -11.58
C PHE A 69 -1.76 22.52 -11.92
N LYS A 70 -2.58 23.54 -12.19
CA LYS A 70 -2.12 24.89 -12.50
C LYS A 70 -1.97 25.64 -11.18
N ILE A 71 -0.83 26.31 -11.00
CA ILE A 71 -0.64 27.21 -9.85
C ILE A 71 -1.13 28.60 -10.27
N ASN A 72 -0.47 29.19 -11.27
CA ASN A 72 -0.76 30.54 -11.78
C ASN A 72 -0.83 30.54 -13.31
N LYS A 73 -1.14 31.69 -13.92
CA LYS A 73 -1.33 31.84 -15.38
C LYS A 73 -0.22 31.18 -16.21
N ASN A 74 1.04 31.28 -15.76
CA ASN A 74 2.22 30.82 -16.49
C ASN A 74 2.84 29.53 -15.92
N ASN A 75 2.43 29.07 -14.73
CA ASN A 75 3.13 28.00 -13.99
C ASN A 75 2.22 26.81 -13.68
N TYR A 76 2.76 25.61 -13.89
CA TYR A 76 2.12 24.34 -13.56
C TYR A 76 2.97 23.55 -12.57
N SER A 77 2.32 22.70 -11.78
CA SER A 77 2.98 21.77 -10.87
C SER A 77 2.28 20.41 -10.88
N TYR A 78 2.87 19.44 -10.19
CA TYR A 78 2.39 18.07 -10.16
C TYR A 78 2.24 17.62 -8.71
N HIS A 79 1.17 16.87 -8.43
CA HIS A 79 1.11 16.15 -7.17
C HIS A 79 2.21 15.10 -7.08
N LYS A 80 2.58 14.73 -5.85
CA LYS A 80 3.60 13.70 -5.63
C LYS A 80 3.13 12.35 -6.15
N ASN A 81 3.98 11.72 -6.96
CA ASN A 81 3.82 10.33 -7.38
C ASN A 81 3.82 9.41 -6.16
N TRP A 82 3.02 8.34 -6.19
CA TRP A 82 2.96 7.38 -5.09
C TRP A 82 2.81 5.95 -5.60
N LYS A 83 3.21 4.98 -4.80
CA LYS A 83 3.10 3.56 -5.15
C LYS A 83 1.87 2.98 -4.46
N LYS A 84 1.01 2.34 -5.24
CA LYS A 84 -0.17 1.60 -4.78
C LYS A 84 0.20 0.12 -4.72
N ALA A 85 -0.13 -0.54 -3.62
CA ALA A 85 0.12 -1.96 -3.42
C ALA A 85 -1.20 -2.68 -3.15
N TYR A 86 -1.52 -3.68 -3.96
CA TYR A 86 -2.56 -4.68 -3.72
C TYR A 86 -1.90 -5.88 -3.06
N ILE A 87 -2.34 -6.23 -1.86
CA ILE A 87 -1.77 -7.31 -1.05
C ILE A 87 -2.85 -8.35 -0.84
N PHE A 88 -2.56 -9.59 -1.19
CA PHE A 88 -3.47 -10.73 -1.06
C PHE A 88 -2.99 -11.63 0.08
N PHE A 89 -3.92 -12.00 0.96
CA PHE A 89 -3.67 -12.80 2.15
C PHE A 89 -4.25 -14.20 2.04
N GLU A 90 -3.77 -15.10 2.88
CA GLU A 90 -4.32 -16.45 3.00
C GLU A 90 -5.74 -16.40 3.59
N LYS A 91 -6.67 -17.20 3.04
CA LYS A 91 -8.11 -17.16 3.38
C LYS A 91 -8.39 -17.30 4.89
N LYS A 92 -7.50 -17.96 5.65
CA LYS A 92 -7.70 -18.26 7.07
C LYS A 92 -7.60 -17.03 8.00
N LYS A 93 -6.88 -15.98 7.62
CA LYS A 93 -6.77 -14.73 8.42
C LYS A 93 -7.34 -13.57 7.62
N LYS A 94 -8.52 -13.07 8.01
CA LYS A 94 -9.07 -11.82 7.47
C LYS A 94 -8.32 -10.66 8.11
N PHE A 95 -7.86 -9.71 7.30
CA PHE A 95 -7.31 -8.44 7.80
C PHE A 95 -8.39 -7.57 8.49
N GLY A 96 -9.67 -7.81 8.15
CA GLY A 96 -10.81 -7.04 8.65
C GLY A 96 -11.02 -7.09 10.16
N SER A 97 -10.67 -8.20 10.84
CA SER A 97 -10.85 -8.33 12.29
C SER A 97 -9.93 -7.42 13.14
N ILE A 98 -9.06 -6.62 12.50
CA ILE A 98 -8.16 -5.65 13.15
C ILE A 98 -8.65 -4.20 12.99
N ILE A 99 -9.63 -3.93 12.11
CA ILE A 99 -10.08 -2.58 11.70
C ILE A 99 -11.59 -2.39 11.92
N ASP A 100 -12.25 -3.26 12.69
CA ASP A 100 -13.65 -3.06 13.07
C ASP A 100 -13.78 -1.74 13.87
N ILE A 101 -14.23 -0.69 13.17
CA ILE A 101 -14.87 0.52 13.68
C ILE A 101 -16.36 0.33 13.43
#